data_AF-A0A8S3ESS5-F1
#
_entry.id   AF-A0A8S3ESS5-F1
#
_cell.length_a   1.000
_cell.length_b   1.000
_cell.length_c   1.000
_cell.angle_alpha   90.00
_cell.angle_beta   90.00
_cell.angle_gamma   90.00
#
_symmetry.space_group_name_H-M   'P 1'
#
loop_
_entity.id
_entity.type
_entity.pdbx_description
1 polymer ?
#
loop_
_entity_poly.entity_id
_entity_poly.type
_entity_poly.pdbx_seq_one_letter_code
_entity_poly.pdbx_strand_id
1 'polypeptide(L)'
;FHEWPETALVSVAKRFIQDVESLPIEYHDSVAQFMAYVHSSVNEMSVQYLSNERRYNYTTPKSFLEQIGLYRNLLQTKRREHEEGIARLENGLVKLESVAKQTDELKEKLKVEEIEVTKKNQEADRLIKVVETETKKVTEQREAAAIEEKEVAEKKERVAERQAESDRDLQKALPALKAAEEALNTLNRNNLTELKSFATPPA
;
A
#
# COMPACT_ATOMS: atom_id res chain seq x y z
N PHE A 1 71.03 -3.36 -45.54
CA PHE A 1 70.48 -3.54 -44.18
C PHE A 1 70.17 -5.02 -44.04
N HIS A 2 70.66 -5.69 -43.00
CA HIS A 2 70.39 -7.13 -42.80
C HIS A 2 69.07 -7.33 -42.07
N GLU A 3 68.39 -8.44 -42.35
CA GLU A 3 67.22 -8.86 -41.58
C GLU A 3 67.59 -9.05 -40.11
N TRP A 4 66.65 -8.74 -39.22
CA TRP A 4 66.88 -8.92 -37.79
C TRP A 4 66.88 -10.41 -37.44
N PRO A 5 67.92 -10.90 -36.73
CA PRO A 5 67.91 -12.27 -36.25
C PRO A 5 66.79 -12.46 -35.22
N GLU A 6 66.34 -13.69 -35.06
CA GLU A 6 65.26 -14.04 -34.12
C GLU A 6 65.54 -13.55 -32.69
N THR A 7 66.79 -13.64 -32.24
CA THR A 7 67.21 -13.13 -30.93
C THR A 7 66.98 -11.62 -30.77
N ALA A 8 67.16 -10.85 -31.84
CA ALA A 8 66.87 -9.42 -31.84
C ALA A 8 65.35 -9.16 -31.85
N LEU A 9 64.58 -9.93 -32.61
CA LEU A 9 63.10 -9.82 -32.62
C LEU A 9 62.53 -10.09 -31.23
N VAL A 10 62.98 -11.17 -30.56
CA VAL A 10 62.56 -11.50 -29.19
C VAL A 10 62.96 -10.40 -28.21
N SER A 11 64.19 -9.90 -28.29
CA SER A 11 64.65 -8.83 -27.40
C SER A 11 63.84 -7.55 -27.56
N VAL A 12 63.52 -7.17 -28.80
CA VAL A 12 62.70 -5.99 -29.09
C VAL A 12 61.28 -6.22 -28.59
N ALA A 13 60.63 -7.33 -28.94
CA ALA A 13 59.29 -7.66 -28.48
C ALA A 13 59.20 -7.61 -26.95
N LYS A 14 60.13 -8.27 -26.24
CA LYS A 14 60.20 -8.28 -24.78
C LYS A 14 60.30 -6.88 -24.19
N ARG A 15 61.13 -6.01 -24.79
CA ARG A 15 61.26 -4.62 -24.35
C ARG A 15 59.96 -3.83 -24.47
N PHE A 16 59.21 -4.00 -25.55
CA PHE A 16 57.98 -3.25 -25.79
C PHE A 16 56.76 -3.79 -25.02
N ILE A 17 56.70 -5.09 -24.73
CA ILE A 17 55.60 -5.69 -23.95
C ILE A 17 55.77 -5.53 -22.44
N GLN A 18 56.99 -5.24 -21.96
CA GLN A 18 57.25 -4.97 -20.53
C GLN A 18 56.39 -3.82 -19.99
N ASP A 19 56.09 -2.83 -20.83
CA ASP A 19 55.29 -1.66 -20.47
C ASP A 19 53.76 -1.91 -20.57
N VAL A 20 53.34 -3.17 -20.71
CA VAL A 20 51.93 -3.55 -20.84
C VAL A 20 51.42 -4.12 -19.52
N GLU A 21 50.86 -3.26 -18.68
CA GLU A 21 50.33 -3.61 -17.35
C GLU A 21 49.30 -4.74 -17.37
N SER A 22 48.51 -4.83 -18.44
CA SER A 22 47.45 -5.84 -18.58
C SER A 22 47.94 -7.25 -18.94
N LEU A 23 49.24 -7.40 -19.23
CA LEU A 23 49.89 -8.67 -19.53
C LEU A 23 50.70 -9.17 -18.32
N PRO A 24 50.31 -10.31 -17.70
CA PRO A 24 51.07 -10.88 -16.60
C PRO A 24 52.52 -11.22 -16.99
N ILE A 25 53.45 -10.97 -16.08
CA ILE A 25 54.90 -11.13 -16.29
C ILE A 25 55.26 -12.56 -16.74
N GLU A 26 54.54 -13.56 -16.25
CA GLU A 26 54.72 -14.97 -16.61
C GLU A 26 54.55 -15.25 -18.12
N TYR A 27 53.77 -14.44 -18.84
CA TYR A 27 53.54 -14.61 -20.27
C TYR A 27 54.46 -13.76 -21.14
N HIS A 28 55.26 -12.86 -20.58
CA HIS A 28 56.09 -11.94 -21.37
C HIS A 28 57.04 -12.70 -22.29
N ASP A 29 57.71 -13.74 -21.78
CA ASP A 29 58.65 -14.52 -22.57
C ASP A 29 57.96 -15.30 -23.69
N SER A 30 56.85 -15.97 -23.39
CA SER A 30 56.08 -16.71 -24.39
C SER A 30 55.52 -15.80 -25.49
N VAL A 31 55.02 -14.61 -25.12
CA VAL A 31 54.49 -13.63 -26.08
C VAL A 31 55.61 -13.08 -26.95
N ALA A 32 56.77 -12.73 -26.38
CA ALA A 32 57.90 -12.22 -27.15
C ALA A 32 58.44 -13.26 -28.15
N GLN A 33 58.57 -14.53 -27.72
CA GLN A 33 58.95 -15.64 -28.60
C GLN A 33 57.93 -15.84 -29.72
N PHE A 34 56.64 -15.83 -29.39
CA PHE A 34 55.58 -16.01 -30.39
C PHE A 34 55.54 -14.86 -31.41
N MET A 35 55.71 -13.61 -30.98
CA MET A 35 55.78 -12.47 -31.88
C MET A 35 56.94 -12.61 -32.88
N ALA A 36 58.12 -13.00 -32.41
CA ALA A 36 59.28 -13.23 -33.26
C ALA A 36 59.04 -14.38 -34.24
N TYR A 37 58.51 -15.50 -33.77
CA TYR A 37 58.15 -16.65 -34.60
C TYR A 37 57.16 -16.26 -35.72
N VAL A 38 56.08 -15.56 -35.38
CA VAL A 38 55.08 -15.13 -36.37
C VAL A 38 55.71 -14.23 -37.42
N HIS A 39 56.54 -13.25 -37.02
CA HIS A 39 57.22 -12.37 -37.97
C HIS A 39 58.10 -13.16 -38.95
N SER A 40 58.93 -14.08 -38.44
CA SER A 40 59.77 -14.97 -39.26
C SER A 40 58.94 -15.85 -40.20
N SER A 41 57.82 -16.39 -39.74
CA SER A 41 56.93 -17.22 -40.56
C SER A 41 56.33 -16.45 -41.75
N VAL A 42 56.08 -15.14 -41.59
CA VAL A 42 55.62 -14.30 -42.70
C VAL A 42 56.74 -14.09 -43.72
N ASN A 43 58.01 -14.00 -43.29
CA ASN A 43 59.15 -13.93 -44.23
C ASN A 43 59.21 -15.21 -45.09
N GLU A 44 59.09 -16.38 -44.46
CA GLU A 44 59.07 -17.67 -45.17
C GLU A 44 57.90 -17.76 -46.16
N MET A 45 56.71 -17.34 -45.73
CA MET A 45 55.53 -17.29 -46.60
C MET A 45 55.70 -16.29 -47.75
N SER A 46 56.42 -15.18 -47.53
CA SER A 46 56.68 -14.17 -48.57
C SER A 46 57.52 -14.73 -49.72
N VAL A 47 58.48 -15.62 -49.42
CA VAL A 47 59.25 -16.35 -50.44
C VAL A 47 58.35 -17.28 -51.25
N GLN A 48 57.46 -18.02 -50.57
CA GLN A 48 56.50 -18.89 -51.24
C GLN A 48 55.51 -18.10 -52.11
N TYR A 49 55.04 -16.96 -51.60
CA TYR A 49 54.15 -16.05 -52.32
C TYR A 49 54.80 -15.52 -53.60
N LEU A 50 56.07 -15.12 -53.56
CA LEU A 50 56.81 -14.74 -54.75
C LEU A 50 56.96 -15.91 -55.75
N SER A 51 57.20 -17.11 -55.24
CA SER A 51 57.33 -18.32 -56.07
C SER A 51 56.02 -18.70 -56.77
N ASN A 52 54.86 -18.47 -56.15
CA ASN A 52 53.58 -18.89 -56.68
C ASN A 52 52.91 -17.78 -57.50
N GLU A 53 52.84 -16.57 -56.93
CA GLU A 53 52.06 -15.46 -57.47
C GLU A 53 52.91 -14.45 -58.24
N ARG A 54 54.25 -14.61 -58.24
CA ARG A 54 55.21 -13.68 -58.88
C ARG A 54 55.06 -12.23 -58.38
N ARG A 55 54.54 -12.05 -57.16
CA ARG A 55 54.36 -10.74 -56.52
C ARG A 55 55.23 -10.66 -55.27
N TYR A 56 55.83 -9.49 -55.07
CA TYR A 56 56.60 -9.21 -53.87
C TYR A 56 55.70 -8.66 -52.77
N ASN A 57 55.84 -9.21 -51.57
CA ASN A 57 55.48 -8.57 -50.31
C ASN A 57 56.75 -8.50 -49.45
N TYR A 58 56.87 -7.45 -48.66
CA TYR A 58 58.05 -7.22 -47.84
C TYR A 58 57.62 -7.05 -46.40
N THR A 59 58.27 -7.81 -45.52
CA THR A 59 58.28 -7.56 -44.10
C THR A 59 59.44 -6.63 -43.78
N THR A 60 59.23 -5.72 -42.84
CA THR A 60 60.26 -4.79 -42.42
C THR A 60 60.28 -4.71 -40.89
N PRO A 61 61.38 -4.25 -40.27
CA PRO A 61 61.37 -3.97 -38.84
C PRO A 61 60.21 -3.04 -38.43
N LYS A 62 59.77 -2.13 -39.32
CA LYS A 62 58.58 -1.29 -39.08
C LYS A 62 57.30 -2.12 -38.94
N SER A 63 57.06 -3.09 -39.84
CA SER A 63 55.87 -3.94 -39.74
C SER A 63 55.87 -4.81 -38.48
N PHE A 64 57.06 -5.19 -37.97
CA PHE A 64 57.18 -5.87 -36.68
C PHE A 64 56.80 -4.95 -35.50
N LEU A 65 57.28 -3.72 -35.48
CA LEU A 65 56.90 -2.74 -34.46
C LEU A 65 55.40 -2.40 -34.52
N GLU A 66 54.81 -2.35 -35.72
CA GLU A 66 53.37 -2.18 -35.91
C GLU A 66 52.58 -3.39 -35.37
N GLN A 67 53.06 -4.63 -35.57
CA GLN A 67 52.46 -5.83 -34.97
C GLN A 67 52.44 -5.75 -33.44
N ILE A 68 53.55 -5.35 -32.82
CA ILE A 68 53.65 -5.19 -31.36
C ILE A 68 52.69 -4.09 -30.87
N GLY A 69 52.67 -2.94 -31.56
CA GLY A 69 51.77 -1.84 -31.23
C GLY A 69 50.30 -2.21 -31.35
N LEU A 70 49.92 -2.94 -32.41
CA LEU A 70 48.58 -3.45 -32.62
C LEU A 70 48.17 -4.41 -31.49
N TYR A 71 49.04 -5.36 -31.14
CA TYR A 71 48.80 -6.30 -30.04
C TYR A 71 48.54 -5.56 -28.72
N ARG A 72 49.38 -4.59 -28.37
CA ARG A 72 49.25 -3.80 -27.14
C ARG A 72 47.90 -3.07 -27.08
N ASN A 73 47.55 -2.36 -28.15
CA ASN A 73 46.29 -1.61 -28.23
C ASN A 73 45.07 -2.54 -28.15
N LEU A 74 45.13 -3.68 -28.86
CA LEU A 74 44.04 -4.64 -28.87
C LEU A 74 43.86 -5.30 -27.50
N LEU A 75 44.95 -5.72 -26.85
CA LEU A 75 44.91 -6.34 -25.53
C LEU A 75 44.30 -5.38 -24.49
N GLN A 76 44.73 -4.13 -24.48
CA GLN A 76 44.19 -3.11 -23.58
C GLN A 76 42.70 -2.84 -23.84
N THR A 77 42.31 -2.74 -25.10
CA THR A 77 40.90 -2.52 -25.48
C THR A 77 40.03 -3.69 -25.03
N LYS A 78 40.45 -4.93 -25.30
CA LYS A 78 39.69 -6.12 -24.93
C LYS A 78 39.63 -6.34 -23.42
N ARG A 79 40.71 -6.11 -22.70
CA ARG A 79 40.71 -6.13 -21.23
C ARG A 79 39.70 -5.16 -20.65
N ARG A 80 39.71 -3.90 -21.11
CA ARG A 80 38.75 -2.88 -20.68
C ARG A 80 37.29 -3.30 -20.96
N GLU A 81 37.00 -3.78 -22.18
CA GLU A 81 35.66 -4.28 -22.53
C GLU A 81 35.21 -5.41 -21.59
N HIS A 82 36.11 -6.33 -21.23
CA HIS A 82 35.80 -7.42 -20.31
C HIS A 82 35.60 -6.92 -18.88
N GLU A 83 36.46 -6.04 -18.37
CA GLU A 83 36.36 -5.45 -17.03
C GLU A 83 35.05 -4.66 -16.87
N GLU A 84 34.66 -3.87 -17.86
CA GLU A 84 33.37 -3.17 -17.90
C GLU A 84 32.19 -4.16 -17.90
N GLY A 85 32.32 -5.27 -18.65
CA GLY A 85 31.33 -6.35 -18.67
C GLY A 85 31.17 -7.04 -17.32
N ILE A 86 32.27 -7.36 -16.65
CA ILE A 86 32.29 -7.96 -15.31
C ILE A 86 31.64 -7.01 -14.31
N ALA A 87 32.09 -5.76 -14.25
CA ALA A 87 31.55 -4.77 -13.32
C ALA A 87 30.04 -4.57 -13.52
N ARG A 88 29.55 -4.56 -14.76
CA ARG A 88 28.10 -4.49 -15.03
C ARG A 88 27.34 -5.69 -14.48
N LEU A 89 27.86 -6.90 -14.68
CA LEU A 89 27.23 -8.13 -14.21
C LEU A 89 27.23 -8.23 -12.68
N GLU A 90 28.35 -7.89 -12.03
CA GLU A 90 28.45 -7.85 -10.56
C GLU A 90 27.44 -6.88 -9.96
N ASN A 91 27.36 -5.65 -10.49
CA ASN A 91 26.36 -4.67 -10.07
C ASN A 91 24.93 -5.16 -10.32
N GLY A 92 24.70 -5.89 -11.42
CA GLY A 92 23.42 -6.52 -11.70
C GLY A 92 23.03 -7.57 -10.65
N LEU A 93 23.97 -8.45 -10.29
CA LEU A 93 23.78 -9.49 -9.28
C LEU A 93 23.45 -8.90 -7.91
N VAL A 94 24.20 -7.88 -7.47
CA VAL A 94 23.95 -7.20 -6.18
C VAL A 94 22.53 -6.60 -6.13
N LYS A 95 22.08 -5.99 -7.24
CA LYS A 95 20.71 -5.44 -7.32
C LYS A 95 19.66 -6.54 -7.26
N LEU A 96 19.85 -7.64 -7.99
CA LEU A 96 18.93 -8.77 -7.99
C LEU A 96 18.81 -9.40 -6.60
N GLU A 97 19.93 -9.58 -5.90
CA GLU A 97 19.95 -10.10 -4.53
C GLU A 97 19.20 -9.17 -3.57
N SER A 98 19.44 -7.85 -3.66
CA SER A 98 18.73 -6.84 -2.86
C SER A 98 17.21 -6.87 -3.10
N VAL A 99 16.78 -6.95 -4.36
CA VAL A 99 15.36 -7.04 -4.71
C VAL A 99 14.74 -8.35 -4.24
N ALA A 100 15.46 -9.47 -4.35
CA ALA A 100 15.00 -10.77 -3.84
C ALA A 100 14.74 -10.69 -2.33
N LYS A 101 15.70 -10.15 -1.56
CA LYS A 101 15.55 -9.93 -0.13
C LYS A 101 14.35 -9.03 0.22
N GLN A 102 14.21 -7.89 -0.46
CA GLN A 102 13.08 -6.98 -0.26
C GLN A 102 11.73 -7.66 -0.58
N THR A 103 11.70 -8.49 -1.62
CA THR A 103 10.50 -9.25 -2.01
C THR A 103 10.11 -10.25 -0.93
N ASP A 104 11.08 -10.95 -0.33
CA ASP A 104 10.78 -11.91 0.73
C ASP A 104 10.35 -11.21 2.03
N GLU A 105 10.93 -10.05 2.37
CA GLU A 105 10.46 -9.20 3.47
C GLU A 105 9.02 -8.71 3.25
N LEU A 106 8.68 -8.29 2.02
CA LEU A 106 7.34 -7.85 1.66
C LEU A 106 6.32 -9.00 1.73
N LYS A 107 6.68 -10.20 1.26
CA LYS A 107 5.83 -11.39 1.38
C LYS A 107 5.50 -11.70 2.84
N GLU A 108 6.48 -11.57 3.73
CA GLU A 108 6.25 -11.86 5.14
C GLU A 108 5.35 -10.81 5.81
N LYS A 109 5.57 -9.52 5.50
CA LYS A 109 4.66 -8.45 5.94
C LYS A 109 3.23 -8.67 5.44
N LEU A 110 3.09 -9.04 4.17
CA LEU A 110 1.78 -9.29 3.56
C LEU A 110 1.01 -10.40 4.27
N LYS A 111 1.66 -11.51 4.63
CA LYS A 111 1.02 -12.59 5.38
C LYS A 111 0.49 -12.13 6.74
N VAL A 112 1.26 -11.30 7.46
CA VAL A 112 0.85 -10.77 8.76
C VAL A 112 -0.36 -9.84 8.61
N GLU A 113 -0.31 -8.93 7.62
CA GLU A 113 -1.41 -8.01 7.35
C GLU A 113 -2.68 -8.74 6.90
N GLU A 114 -2.57 -9.81 6.12
CA GLU A 114 -3.72 -10.62 5.68
C GLU A 114 -4.45 -11.27 6.87
N ILE A 115 -3.71 -11.75 7.88
CA ILE A 115 -4.29 -12.26 9.13
C ILE A 115 -4.99 -11.14 9.91
N GLU A 116 -4.40 -9.95 9.98
CA GLU A 116 -5.01 -8.82 10.68
C GLU A 116 -6.29 -8.35 9.99
N VAL A 117 -6.27 -8.25 8.65
CA VAL A 117 -7.43 -7.86 7.83
C VAL A 117 -8.56 -8.87 7.99
N THR A 118 -8.28 -10.17 7.92
CA THR A 118 -9.31 -11.20 8.12
C THR A 118 -9.93 -11.14 9.51
N LYS A 119 -9.14 -10.90 10.56
CA LYS A 119 -9.65 -10.70 11.92
C LYS A 119 -10.54 -9.46 12.04
N LYS A 120 -10.10 -8.32 11.50
CA LYS A 120 -10.90 -7.07 11.53
C LYS A 120 -12.19 -7.20 10.73
N ASN A 121 -12.17 -7.88 9.59
CA ASN A 121 -13.38 -8.16 8.81
C ASN A 121 -14.36 -9.03 9.61
N GLN A 122 -13.89 -10.07 10.29
CA GLN A 122 -14.75 -10.90 11.16
C GLN A 122 -15.37 -10.08 12.31
N GLU A 123 -14.62 -9.14 12.89
CA GLU A 123 -15.11 -8.26 13.94
C GLU A 123 -16.14 -7.26 13.40
N ALA A 124 -15.88 -6.66 12.24
CA ALA A 124 -16.82 -5.79 11.55
C ALA A 124 -18.13 -6.54 11.20
N ASP A 125 -18.05 -7.76 10.67
CA ASP A 125 -19.21 -8.59 10.36
C ASP A 125 -20.05 -8.90 11.61
N ARG A 126 -19.41 -9.10 12.77
CA ARG A 126 -20.12 -9.28 14.04
C ARG A 126 -20.84 -8.01 14.47
N LEU A 127 -20.17 -6.85 14.37
CA LEU A 127 -20.77 -5.56 14.72
C LEU A 127 -21.97 -5.24 13.82
N ILE A 128 -21.87 -5.52 12.51
CA ILE A 128 -23.00 -5.36 11.58
C ILE A 128 -24.22 -6.14 12.06
N LYS A 129 -24.05 -7.42 12.45
CA LYS A 129 -25.16 -8.22 12.98
C LYS A 129 -25.78 -7.64 14.24
N VAL A 130 -24.97 -7.15 15.17
CA VAL A 130 -25.46 -6.52 16.40
C VAL A 130 -26.26 -5.26 16.05
N VAL A 131 -25.72 -4.39 15.20
CA VAL A 131 -26.39 -3.17 14.76
C VAL A 131 -27.71 -3.48 14.05
N GLU A 132 -27.76 -4.51 13.19
CA GLU A 132 -28.99 -4.95 12.55
C GLU A 132 -30.05 -5.39 13.58
N THR A 133 -29.65 -6.17 14.59
CA THR A 133 -30.58 -6.62 15.64
C THR A 133 -31.08 -5.48 16.51
N GLU A 134 -30.20 -4.57 16.93
CA GLU A 134 -30.58 -3.41 17.73
C GLU A 134 -31.43 -2.42 16.93
N THR A 135 -31.12 -2.23 15.64
CA THR A 135 -31.95 -1.40 14.74
C THR A 135 -33.38 -1.95 14.65
N LYS A 136 -33.54 -3.28 14.49
CA LYS A 136 -34.87 -3.91 14.47
C LYS A 136 -35.64 -3.68 15.77
N LYS A 137 -35.00 -3.87 16.93
CA LYS A 137 -35.63 -3.59 18.24
C LYS A 137 -36.05 -2.14 18.38
N VAL A 138 -35.18 -1.20 17.98
CA VAL A 138 -35.46 0.24 18.04
C VAL A 138 -36.62 0.60 17.12
N THR A 139 -36.69 0.02 15.91
CA THR A 139 -37.83 0.25 15.00
C THR A 139 -39.14 -0.28 15.58
N GLU A 140 -39.15 -1.50 16.13
CA GLU A 140 -40.34 -2.09 16.76
C GLU A 140 -40.81 -1.26 17.98
N GLN A 141 -39.88 -0.83 18.84
CA GLN A 141 -40.20 0.04 19.98
C GLN A 141 -40.72 1.40 19.54
N ARG A 142 -40.16 1.98 18.48
CA ARG A 142 -40.62 3.25 17.92
C ARG A 142 -42.02 3.14 17.34
N GLU A 143 -42.33 2.04 16.64
CA GLU A 143 -43.67 1.77 16.14
C GLU A 143 -44.68 1.61 17.29
N ALA A 144 -44.33 0.84 18.33
CA ALA A 144 -45.18 0.69 19.51
C ALA A 144 -45.43 2.02 20.24
N ALA A 145 -44.38 2.81 20.45
CA ALA A 145 -44.50 4.13 21.08
C ALA A 145 -45.38 5.09 20.25
N ALA A 146 -45.29 5.05 18.91
CA ALA A 146 -46.13 5.86 18.04
C ALA A 146 -47.62 5.45 18.09
N ILE A 147 -47.91 4.16 18.29
CA ILE A 147 -49.28 3.67 18.50
C ILE A 147 -49.80 4.18 19.86
N GLU A 148 -49.01 4.01 20.92
CA GLU A 148 -49.39 4.44 22.27
C GLU A 148 -49.59 5.96 22.35
N GLU A 149 -48.72 6.74 21.70
CA GLU A 149 -48.85 8.20 21.60
C GLU A 149 -50.20 8.62 20.99
N LYS A 150 -50.65 7.94 19.92
CA LYS A 150 -51.97 8.17 19.32
C LYS A 150 -53.10 7.83 20.28
N GLU A 151 -53.05 6.67 20.94
CA GLU A 151 -54.09 6.29 21.90
C GLU A 151 -54.18 7.26 23.08
N VAL A 152 -53.04 7.72 23.59
CA VAL A 152 -52.98 8.70 24.68
C VAL A 152 -53.54 10.04 24.23
N ALA A 153 -53.25 10.47 23.00
CA ALA A 153 -53.82 11.69 22.43
C ALA A 153 -55.36 11.61 22.34
N GLU A 154 -55.92 10.50 21.84
CA GLU A 154 -57.37 10.27 21.80
C GLU A 154 -58.00 10.21 23.19
N LYS A 155 -57.38 9.50 24.14
CA LYS A 155 -57.84 9.45 25.54
C LYS A 155 -57.85 10.85 26.16
N LYS A 156 -56.79 11.64 25.92
CA LYS A 156 -56.67 13.01 26.43
C LYS A 156 -57.76 13.92 25.88
N GLU A 157 -58.07 13.81 24.58
CA GLU A 157 -59.16 14.55 23.95
C GLU A 157 -60.52 14.20 24.59
N ARG A 158 -60.85 12.91 24.71
CA ARG A 158 -62.10 12.47 25.37
C ARG A 158 -62.21 12.92 26.82
N VAL A 159 -61.11 12.86 27.58
CA VAL A 159 -61.09 13.32 28.98
C VAL A 159 -61.29 14.83 29.04
N ALA A 160 -60.67 15.60 28.14
CA ALA A 160 -60.86 17.04 28.07
C ALA A 160 -62.31 17.43 27.73
N GLU A 161 -62.95 16.73 26.79
CA GLU A 161 -64.37 16.92 26.47
C GLU A 161 -65.26 16.63 27.68
N ARG A 162 -65.04 15.49 28.34
CA ARG A 162 -65.86 15.08 29.49
C ARG A 162 -65.63 15.97 30.72
N GLN A 163 -64.42 16.48 30.90
CA GLN A 163 -64.10 17.48 31.91
C GLN A 163 -64.86 18.78 31.62
N ALA A 164 -64.82 19.27 30.37
CA ALA A 164 -65.56 20.47 29.97
C ALA A 164 -67.08 20.33 30.14
N GLU A 165 -67.64 19.15 29.84
CA GLU A 165 -69.05 18.84 30.11
C GLU A 165 -69.37 18.86 31.61
N SER A 166 -68.55 18.20 32.42
CA SER A 166 -68.72 18.13 33.88
C SER A 166 -68.59 19.52 34.53
N ASP A 167 -67.64 20.33 34.09
CA ASP A 167 -67.45 21.70 34.56
C ASP A 167 -68.64 22.59 34.18
N ARG A 168 -69.22 22.39 33.00
CA ARG A 168 -70.44 23.10 32.56
C ARG A 168 -71.64 22.74 33.43
N ASP A 169 -71.82 21.46 33.75
CA ASP A 169 -72.92 21.02 34.60
C ASP A 169 -72.73 21.45 36.06
N LEU A 170 -71.49 21.43 36.55
CA LEU A 170 -71.14 22.02 37.85
C LEU A 170 -71.50 23.52 37.87
N GLN A 171 -71.16 24.28 36.84
CA GLN A 171 -71.53 25.70 36.73
C GLN A 171 -73.05 25.93 36.72
N LYS A 172 -73.85 25.03 36.15
CA LYS A 172 -75.33 25.11 36.23
C LYS A 172 -75.86 24.77 37.62
N ALA A 173 -75.23 23.83 38.32
CA ALA A 173 -75.65 23.40 39.65
C ALA A 173 -75.23 24.37 40.77
N LEU A 174 -74.09 25.06 40.61
CA LEU A 174 -73.54 26.00 41.60
C LEU A 174 -74.52 27.12 42.03
N PRO A 175 -75.29 27.77 41.13
CA PRO A 175 -76.32 28.74 41.51
C PRO A 175 -77.43 28.13 42.37
N ALA A 176 -77.90 26.93 42.03
CA ALA A 176 -78.94 26.25 42.81
C ALA A 176 -78.43 25.85 44.20
N LEU A 177 -77.18 25.40 44.30
CA LEU A 177 -76.53 25.09 45.56
C LEU A 177 -76.32 26.33 46.43
N LYS A 178 -75.81 27.44 45.85
CA LYS A 178 -75.67 28.72 46.57
C LYS A 178 -77.02 29.27 47.02
N ALA A 179 -78.05 29.19 46.18
CA ALA A 179 -79.40 29.61 46.56
C ALA A 179 -79.96 28.74 47.71
N ALA A 180 -79.71 27.43 47.70
CA ALA A 180 -80.09 26.54 48.80
C ALA A 180 -79.31 26.85 50.10
N GLU A 181 -78.01 27.18 50.00
CA GLU A 181 -77.17 27.57 51.13
C GLU A 181 -77.59 28.93 51.71
N GLU A 182 -77.93 29.91 50.87
CA GLU A 182 -78.51 31.20 51.27
C GLU A 182 -79.90 31.05 51.90
N ALA A 183 -80.75 30.17 51.35
CA ALA A 183 -82.05 29.86 51.94
C ALA A 183 -81.91 29.18 53.32
N LEU A 184 -80.90 28.32 53.51
CA LEU A 184 -80.59 27.76 54.83
C LEU A 184 -80.09 28.85 55.80
N ASN A 185 -79.28 29.79 55.33
CA ASN A 185 -78.77 30.92 56.13
C ASN A 185 -79.85 31.95 56.50
N THR A 186 -81.00 31.96 55.83
CA THR A 186 -82.17 32.78 56.21
C THR A 186 -83.11 32.09 57.21
N LEU A 187 -82.83 30.83 57.59
CA LEU A 187 -83.59 30.13 58.65
C LEU A 187 -83.30 30.75 60.01
N ASN A 188 -84.31 31.44 60.55
CA ASN A 188 -84.28 31.96 61.92
C ASN A 188 -84.58 30.81 62.91
N ARG A 189 -83.81 30.74 64.02
CA ARG A 189 -83.99 29.77 65.11
C ARG A 189 -85.42 29.72 65.65
N ASN A 190 -86.15 30.83 65.60
CA ASN A 190 -87.55 30.89 66.01
C ASN A 190 -88.48 30.08 65.09
N ASN A 191 -88.28 30.09 63.77
CA ASN A 191 -89.11 29.30 62.83
C ASN A 191 -88.84 27.79 62.92
N LEU A 192 -87.59 27.39 63.20
CA LEU A 192 -87.23 26.00 63.49
C LEU A 192 -87.86 25.46 64.79
N THR A 193 -88.13 26.36 65.76
CA THR A 193 -88.75 26.00 67.05
C THR A 193 -90.26 25.81 66.90
N GLU A 194 -90.93 26.58 66.04
CA GLU A 194 -92.36 26.41 65.75
C GLU A 194 -92.66 25.13 64.95
N LEU A 195 -91.84 24.79 63.95
CA LEU A 195 -92.00 23.55 63.17
C LEU A 195 -91.85 22.27 64.02
N LYS A 196 -90.97 22.28 65.03
CA LYS A 196 -90.81 21.15 65.98
C LYS A 196 -92.04 20.91 66.86
N SER A 197 -92.92 21.91 67.01
CA SER A 197 -94.13 21.83 67.84
C SER A 197 -95.34 21.22 67.11
N PHE A 198 -95.26 20.99 65.79
CA PHE A 198 -96.32 20.34 65.03
C PHE A 198 -96.26 18.80 65.17
N ALA A 199 -97.33 18.19 65.68
CA ALA A 199 -97.46 16.74 65.84
C ALA A 199 -97.66 15.97 64.51
N THR A 200 -97.83 16.67 63.39
CA THR A 200 -97.92 16.09 62.03
C THR A 200 -97.37 17.10 61.02
N PRO A 201 -96.33 16.75 60.23
CA PRO A 201 -95.81 17.63 59.19
C PRO A 201 -96.80 17.70 58.00
N PRO A 202 -97.14 18.89 57.48
CA PRO A 202 -97.82 19.01 56.20
C PRO A 202 -96.87 18.59 55.05
N ALA A 203 -97.43 17.94 54.03
CA ALA A 203 -96.68 17.32 52.92
C ALA A 203 -95.80 18.30 52.14
#